data_AF-A0A965D376-F1
#
_entry.id   AF-A0A965D376-F1
#
_cell.length_a   1.000
_cell.length_b   1.000
_cell.length_c   1.000
_cell.angle_alpha   90.00
_cell.angle_beta   90.00
_cell.angle_gamma   90.00
#
_symmetry.space_group_name_H-M   'P 1'
#
loop_
_entity.id
_entity.type
_entity.pdbx_description
1 polymer ?
#
loop_
_entity_poly.entity_id
_entity_poly.type
_entity_poly.pdbx_seq_one_letter_code
_entity_poly.pdbx_strand_id
1 'polypeptide(L)'
;ADGKGKIISSPRVITADQVEATIEQGTQIPYQQATSSGATAVSFKSASLSLKVKPQITPDDNVIMELNIHKDSVGTVTSSGPSIVFCVRAGAWAGNDSG
;
A
#
# COMPACT_ATOMS: atom_id res chain seq x y z
N ALA A 1 14.12 -21.63 7.42
CA ALA A 1 14.36 -20.57 6.43
C ALA A 1 13.54 -19.37 6.83
N ASP A 2 14.12 -18.47 7.61
CA ASP A 2 13.45 -17.27 8.12
C ASP A 2 13.28 -16.25 6.99
N GLY A 3 12.13 -16.30 6.32
CA GLY A 3 11.73 -15.42 5.23
C GLY A 3 11.46 -13.98 5.69
N LYS A 4 12.46 -13.32 6.27
CA LYS A 4 12.44 -11.86 6.53
C LYS A 4 12.76 -11.10 5.24
N GLY A 5 11.96 -11.31 4.20
CA GLY A 5 12.00 -10.50 3.00
C GLY A 5 11.38 -9.14 3.30
N LYS A 6 12.19 -8.09 3.44
CA LYS A 6 11.69 -6.71 3.53
C LYS A 6 11.18 -6.33 2.14
N ILE A 7 9.85 -6.36 1.95
CA ILE A 7 9.23 -5.84 0.72
C ILE A 7 9.35 -4.31 0.74
N ILE A 8 10.36 -3.79 0.04
CA ILE A 8 10.55 -2.37 -0.21
C ILE A 8 9.81 -2.02 -1.50
N SER A 9 8.61 -1.46 -1.36
CA SER A 9 7.87 -0.86 -2.47
C SER A 9 8.20 0.63 -2.50
N SER A 10 8.76 1.12 -3.62
CA SER A 10 9.06 2.54 -3.84
C SER A 10 8.18 3.07 -4.97
N PRO A 11 6.88 3.33 -4.72
CA PRO A 11 5.99 3.91 -5.73
C PRO A 11 6.44 5.33 -6.10
N ARG A 12 6.33 5.67 -7.39
CA ARG A 12 6.55 7.03 -7.90
C ARG A 12 5.24 7.53 -8.50
N VAL A 13 4.90 8.79 -8.22
CA VAL A 13 3.68 9.44 -8.69
C VAL A 13 4.02 10.84 -9.20
N ILE A 14 3.44 11.22 -10.33
CA ILE A 14 3.57 12.55 -10.93
C ILE A 14 2.16 13.13 -10.97
N THR A 15 1.98 14.32 -10.40
CA THR A 15 0.69 15.02 -10.35
C THR A 15 0.91 16.51 -10.51
N ALA A 16 -0.15 17.25 -10.82
CA ALA A 16 -0.13 18.70 -10.91
C ALA A 16 -0.31 19.35 -9.53
N ASP A 17 0.03 20.65 -9.42
CA ASP A 17 -0.18 21.42 -8.19
C ASP A 17 -1.65 21.41 -7.77
N GLN A 18 -1.88 21.20 -6.47
CA GLN A 18 -3.21 21.03 -5.85
C GLN A 18 -4.07 19.88 -6.38
N VAL A 19 -3.52 19.02 -7.26
CA VAL A 19 -4.23 17.86 -7.79
C VAL A 19 -3.93 16.63 -6.94
N GLU A 20 -4.99 16.08 -6.36
CA GLU A 20 -4.91 14.81 -5.64
C GLU A 20 -4.60 13.66 -6.62
N ALA A 21 -3.54 12.92 -6.34
CA ALA A 21 -3.20 11.71 -7.05
C ALA A 21 -3.21 10.52 -6.11
N THR A 22 -3.76 9.42 -6.59
CA THR A 22 -3.76 8.15 -5.87
C THR A 22 -3.04 7.12 -6.72
N ILE A 23 -2.07 6.42 -6.13
CA ILE A 23 -1.43 5.24 -6.73
C ILE A 23 -1.81 4.02 -5.92
N GLU A 24 -2.37 3.02 -6.59
CA GLU A 24 -2.72 1.73 -5.99
C GLU A 24 -1.92 0.61 -6.65
N GLN A 25 -1.23 -0.18 -5.84
CA GLN A 25 -0.53 -1.38 -6.25
C GLN A 25 -1.05 -2.55 -5.43
N GLY A 26 -1.93 -3.34 -6.05
CA GLY A 26 -2.54 -4.52 -5.45
C GLY A 26 -1.92 -5.83 -5.93
N THR A 27 -1.96 -6.84 -5.07
CA THR A 27 -1.88 -8.24 -5.47
C THR A 27 -3.06 -9.01 -4.90
N GLN A 28 -3.49 -10.06 -5.60
CA GLN A 28 -4.54 -10.94 -5.11
C GLN A 28 -3.91 -12.18 -4.51
N ILE A 29 -4.27 -12.47 -3.26
CA ILE A 29 -3.80 -13.66 -2.56
C ILE A 29 -4.91 -14.71 -2.61
N PRO A 30 -4.62 -15.96 -3.02
CA PRO A 30 -5.58 -17.05 -2.96
C PRO A 30 -5.68 -17.61 -1.53
N TYR A 31 -6.92 -17.87 -1.09
CA TYR A 31 -7.26 -18.46 0.20
C TYR A 31 -8.20 -19.64 -0.03
N GLN A 32 -8.03 -20.69 0.76
CA GLN A 32 -8.96 -21.81 0.76
C GLN A 32 -10.16 -21.47 1.64
N GLN A 33 -11.35 -21.51 1.04
CA GLN A 33 -12.62 -21.30 1.72
C GLN A 33 -13.40 -22.62 1.67
N ALA A 34 -13.81 -23.12 2.84
CA ALA A 34 -14.71 -24.27 2.90
C ALA A 34 -16.08 -23.86 2.36
N THR A 35 -16.62 -24.63 1.42
CA THR A 35 -18.00 -24.46 0.96
C THR A 35 -18.95 -25.25 1.86
N SER A 36 -20.21 -24.81 1.94
CA SER A 36 -21.27 -25.49 2.70
C SER A 36 -21.54 -26.93 2.27
N SER A 37 -21.06 -27.32 1.08
CA SER A 37 -21.14 -28.66 0.50
C SER A 37 -19.95 -29.58 0.84
N GLY A 38 -18.98 -29.13 1.66
CA GLY A 38 -17.81 -29.91 2.04
C GLY A 38 -16.67 -29.92 1.00
N ALA A 39 -16.78 -29.11 -0.05
CA ALA A 39 -15.71 -28.89 -1.01
C ALA A 39 -14.84 -27.69 -0.61
N THR A 40 -13.60 -27.66 -1.09
CA THR A 40 -12.68 -26.53 -0.88
C THR A 40 -12.74 -25.62 -2.11
N ALA A 41 -13.14 -24.36 -1.94
CA ALA A 41 -13.10 -23.34 -2.98
C ALA A 41 -11.88 -22.42 -2.77
N VAL A 42 -11.34 -21.88 -3.87
CA VAL A 42 -10.29 -20.85 -3.80
C VAL A 42 -10.94 -19.49 -3.95
N SER A 43 -10.76 -18.62 -2.95
CA SER A 43 -11.22 -17.23 -2.94
C SER A 43 -10.02 -16.30 -2.93
N PHE A 44 -10.10 -15.16 -3.63
CA PHE A 44 -9.02 -14.19 -3.68
C PHE A 44 -9.30 -13.02 -2.74
N LYS A 45 -8.37 -12.71 -1.81
CA LYS A 45 -8.40 -11.41 -1.11
C LYS A 45 -7.34 -10.49 -1.68
N SER A 46 -7.74 -9.24 -1.90
CA SER A 46 -6.84 -8.16 -2.31
C SER A 46 -5.95 -7.72 -1.15
N ALA A 47 -4.65 -7.62 -1.40
CA ALA A 47 -3.71 -6.90 -0.57
C ALA A 47 -3.14 -5.76 -1.41
N SER A 48 -3.56 -4.52 -1.15
CA SER A 48 -3.10 -3.34 -1.90
C SER A 48 -2.34 -2.33 -1.06
N LEU A 49 -1.28 -1.81 -1.67
CA LEU A 49 -0.60 -0.59 -1.24
C LEU A 49 -1.26 0.57 -1.98
N SER A 50 -1.94 1.45 -1.24
CA SER A 50 -2.45 2.71 -1.76
C SER A 50 -1.64 3.87 -1.16
N LEU A 51 -1.20 4.79 -2.02
CA LEU A 51 -0.63 6.06 -1.61
C LEU A 51 -1.47 7.16 -2.23
N LYS A 52 -2.07 7.98 -1.39
CA LYS A 52 -2.72 9.23 -1.80
C LYS A 52 -1.78 10.38 -1.49
N VAL A 53 -1.54 11.23 -2.48
CA VAL A 53 -0.69 12.42 -2.37
C VAL A 53 -1.44 13.65 -2.87
N LYS A 54 -1.23 14.78 -2.20
CA LYS A 54 -1.67 16.10 -2.67
C LYS A 54 -0.55 17.11 -2.47
N PRO A 55 0.11 17.58 -3.55
CA PRO A 55 1.09 18.64 -3.44
C PRO A 55 0.44 20.02 -3.43
N GLN A 56 1.11 20.94 -2.74
CA GLN A 56 0.82 22.35 -2.73
C GLN A 56 2.15 23.11 -2.83
N ILE A 57 2.30 23.90 -3.89
CA ILE A 57 3.45 24.79 -4.06
C ILE A 57 3.16 26.11 -3.33
N THR A 58 4.05 26.52 -2.44
CA THR A 58 3.98 27.81 -1.76
C THR A 58 4.75 28.89 -2.52
N PRO A 59 4.42 30.19 -2.33
CA PRO A 59 5.04 31.29 -3.10
C PRO A 59 6.55 31.49 -2.88
N ASP A 60 7.12 30.83 -1.88
CA ASP A 60 8.53 30.79 -1.54
C ASP A 60 9.26 29.59 -2.18
N ASP A 61 8.66 28.98 -3.21
CA ASP A 61 9.11 27.77 -3.92
C ASP A 61 9.21 26.51 -3.05
N ASN A 62 8.61 26.51 -1.85
CA ASN A 62 8.51 25.27 -1.06
C ASN A 62 7.35 24.40 -1.56
N VAL A 63 7.50 23.08 -1.38
CA VAL A 63 6.46 22.10 -1.72
C VAL A 63 6.00 21.43 -0.44
N ILE A 64 4.72 21.60 -0.11
CA ILE A 64 4.04 20.92 0.99
C ILE A 64 3.23 19.77 0.40
N MET A 65 3.50 18.54 0.82
CA MET A 65 2.76 17.36 0.37
C MET A 65 2.07 16.66 1.53
N GLU A 66 0.78 16.43 1.39
CA GLU A 66 0.04 15.53 2.25
C GLU A 66 0.16 14.11 1.70
N LEU A 67 0.72 13.19 2.49
CA LEU A 67 0.80 11.78 2.11
C LEU A 67 -0.06 10.94 3.06
N ASN A 68 -0.97 10.18 2.46
CA ASN A 68 -1.70 9.13 3.13
C ASN A 68 -1.27 7.79 2.52
N ILE A 69 -0.45 7.04 3.29
CA ILE A 69 0.04 5.73 2.89
C ILE A 69 -0.81 4.68 3.59
N HIS A 70 -1.49 3.88 2.78
CA HIS A 70 -2.20 2.68 3.17
C HIS A 70 -1.45 1.47 2.64
N LYS A 71 -0.84 0.68 3.52
CA LYS A 71 -0.05 -0.49 3.13
C LYS A 71 -0.70 -1.76 3.66
N ASP A 72 -1.38 -2.48 2.80
CA ASP A 72 -1.74 -3.87 3.04
C ASP A 72 -0.58 -4.75 2.57
N SER A 73 0.20 -5.24 3.54
CA SER A 73 1.31 -6.14 3.27
C SER A 73 0.95 -7.57 3.59
N VAL A 74 1.52 -8.51 2.85
CA VAL A 74 1.37 -9.93 3.15
C VAL A 74 2.16 -10.23 4.42
N GLY A 75 1.45 -10.58 5.49
CA GLY A 75 1.98 -10.99 6.77
C GLY A 75 2.40 -12.46 6.79
N THR A 76 2.54 -13.00 7.99
CA THR A 76 2.95 -14.39 8.23
C THR A 76 2.05 -15.40 7.51
N VAL A 77 2.66 -16.36 6.83
CA VAL A 77 1.94 -17.51 6.26
C VAL A 77 1.44 -18.38 7.40
N THR A 78 0.13 -18.47 7.55
CA THR A 78 -0.53 -19.37 8.50
C THR A 78 -0.97 -20.66 7.80
N SER A 79 -1.34 -21.68 8.58
CA SER A 79 -1.88 -22.96 8.05
C SER A 79 -3.09 -22.79 7.13
N SER A 80 -3.77 -21.64 7.18
CA SER A 80 -4.97 -21.29 6.40
C SER A 80 -4.71 -20.23 5.32
N GLY A 81 -3.45 -19.82 5.12
CA GLY A 81 -3.03 -18.82 4.12
C GLY A 81 -2.25 -17.64 4.72
N PRO A 82 -1.76 -16.71 3.88
CA PRO A 82 -1.00 -15.54 4.36
C PRO A 82 -1.89 -14.57 5.13
N SER A 83 -1.43 -14.05 6.27
CA SER A 83 -2.15 -12.93 6.90
C SER A 83 -1.98 -11.64 6.09
N ILE A 84 -2.88 -10.67 6.25
CA ILE A 84 -2.70 -9.31 5.70
C ILE A 84 -2.41 -8.40 6.88
N VAL A 85 -1.24 -7.76 6.88
CA VAL A 85 -0.86 -6.76 7.86
C VAL A 85 -1.20 -5.39 7.29
N PHE A 86 -2.16 -4.75 7.96
CA PHE A 86 -2.62 -3.40 7.70
C PHE A 86 -1.70 -2.40 8.38
N CYS A 87 -1.04 -1.53 7.61
CA CYS A 87 -0.23 -0.45 8.14
C CYS A 87 -0.66 0.88 7.49
N VAL A 88 -1.11 1.82 8.32
CA VAL A 88 -1.43 3.18 7.87
C VAL A 88 -0.36 4.13 8.40
N ARG A 89 0.22 4.92 7.51
CA ARG A 89 1.10 6.03 7.87
C ARG A 89 0.60 7.29 7.19
N ALA A 90 -0.01 8.16 7.97
CA ALA A 90 -0.33 9.52 7.55
C ALA A 90 0.81 10.44 7.99
N GLY A 91 1.31 11.28 7.09
CA GLY A 91 2.33 12.27 7.41
C GLY A 91 2.36 13.39 6.39
N ALA A 92 2.50 14.63 6.86
CA ALA A 92 2.89 15.74 6.01
C ALA A 92 4.38 15.61 5.70
N TRP A 93 4.75 15.59 4.44
CA TRP A 93 6.15 15.61 4.00
C TRP A 93 6.42 16.98 3.39
N ALA A 94 7.29 17.72 4.05
CA ALA A 94 7.96 18.88 3.48
C ALA A 94 9.33 18.36 3.05
N GLY A 95 9.56 18.25 1.75
CA GLY A 95 10.85 17.77 1.26
C GLY A 95 11.32 18.59 0.08
N ASN A 96 12.46 19.23 0.34
CA ASN A 96 13.38 19.72 -0.65
C ASN A 96 14.54 18.71 -0.68
N ASP A 97 14.28 17.52 -1.22
CA ASP A 97 15.26 16.42 -1.21
C ASP A 97 16.03 16.44 -2.53
N SER A 98 17.17 17.14 -2.48
CA SER A 98 18.24 17.02 -3.47
C SER A 98 18.95 15.67 -3.25
N GLY A 99 18.76 14.69 -4.13
CA GLY A 99 19.42 13.38 -4.04
C GLY A 99 19.06 12.43 -5.16
#